data_AF-A0A1Q3SEG1-F1
#
_entry.id   AF-A0A1Q3SEG1-F1
#
_cell.length_a   1.000
_cell.length_b   1.000
_cell.length_c   1.000
_cell.angle_alpha   90.00
_cell.angle_beta   90.00
_cell.angle_gamma   90.00
#
_symmetry.space_group_name_H-M   'P 1'
#
loop_
_entity.id
_entity.type
_entity.pdbx_description
1 polymer ?
#
loop_
_entity_poly.entity_id
_entity_poly.type
_entity_poly.pdbx_seq_one_letter_code
_entity_poly.pdbx_strand_id
1 'polypeptide(L)'
;MDEEDYSVKARKLITARLDRAARLTEADLFTMNLNLPPAYKYQSIREVQTIMVKGAFDALSFSVELGLFTKPEATAFWQELHRQFGQLWPEGSVS
;
A
#
# COMPACT_ATOMS: atom_id res chain seq x y z
N MET A 1 30.68 -6.83 9.98
CA MET A 1 29.60 -6.05 9.36
C MET A 1 28.39 -6.96 9.39
N ASP A 2 27.37 -6.66 10.19
CA ASP A 2 26.09 -7.35 10.10
C ASP A 2 25.45 -6.88 8.79
N GLU A 3 25.46 -7.75 7.78
CA GLU A 3 24.72 -7.52 6.55
C GLU A 3 23.23 -7.53 6.89
N GLU A 4 22.68 -6.33 7.07
CA GLU A 4 21.26 -6.15 7.29
C GLU A 4 20.50 -6.62 6.03
N ASP A 5 19.62 -7.60 6.20
CA ASP A 5 18.83 -8.12 5.08
C ASP A 5 17.82 -7.07 4.61
N TYR A 6 18.21 -6.33 3.57
CA TYR A 6 17.38 -5.28 2.97
C TYR A 6 16.10 -5.83 2.33
N SER A 7 16.03 -7.13 1.98
CA SER A 7 14.79 -7.75 1.49
C SER A 7 13.73 -7.82 2.60
N VAL A 8 14.14 -8.15 3.83
CA VAL A 8 13.26 -8.18 5.01
C VAL A 8 12.75 -6.77 5.34
N LYS A 9 13.63 -5.76 5.24
CA LYS A 9 13.22 -4.36 5.43
C LYS A 9 12.21 -3.90 4.39
N ALA A 10 12.45 -4.21 3.11
CA ALA A 10 11.54 -3.87 2.02
C ALA A 10 10.17 -4.51 2.23
N ARG A 11 10.11 -5.80 2.60
CA ARG A 11 8.87 -6.50 2.95
C ARG A 11 8.10 -5.77 4.05
N LYS A 12 8.75 -5.51 5.19
CA LYS A 12 8.12 -4.82 6.34
C LYS A 12 7.57 -3.45 5.94
N LEU A 13 8.33 -2.68 5.17
CA LEU A 13 7.92 -1.34 4.74
C LEU A 13 6.71 -1.38 3.80
N ILE A 14 6.72 -2.27 2.81
CA ILE A 14 5.60 -2.42 1.85
C ILE A 14 4.34 -2.89 2.59
N THR A 15 4.45 -3.89 3.46
CA THR A 15 3.33 -4.36 4.29
C THR A 15 2.77 -3.23 5.16
N ALA A 16 3.62 -2.47 5.85
CA ALA A 16 3.16 -1.38 6.72
C ALA A 16 2.46 -0.25 5.95
N ARG A 17 2.87 0.03 4.71
CA ARG A 17 2.19 1.01 3.85
C ARG A 17 0.81 0.53 3.43
N LEU A 18 0.67 -0.74 3.05
CA LEU A 18 -0.61 -1.31 2.65
C LEU A 18 -1.57 -1.49 3.83
N ASP A 19 -1.07 -1.87 5.01
CA ASP A 19 -1.87 -1.89 6.24
C ASP A 19 -2.39 -0.47 6.58
N ARG A 20 -1.55 0.57 6.43
CA ARG A 20 -2.01 1.95 6.63
C ARG A 20 -3.05 2.39 5.60
N ALA A 21 -2.89 2.00 4.33
CA ALA A 21 -3.90 2.29 3.30
C ALA A 21 -5.23 1.61 3.64
N ALA A 22 -5.18 0.33 4.01
CA ALA A 22 -6.34 -0.47 4.39
C ALA A 22 -7.06 0.08 5.63
N ARG A 23 -6.32 0.68 6.57
CA ARG A 23 -6.87 1.31 7.77
C ARG A 23 -7.30 2.75 7.59
N LEU A 24 -7.10 3.36 6.42
CA LEU A 24 -7.56 4.72 6.19
C LEU A 24 -9.09 4.73 6.21
N THR A 25 -9.66 5.44 7.17
CA THR A 25 -11.11 5.55 7.37
C THR A 25 -11.59 6.98 7.16
N GLU A 26 -12.91 7.15 7.07
CA GLU A 26 -13.55 8.47 7.11
C GLU A 26 -13.18 9.26 8.35
N ALA A 27 -13.10 8.58 9.50
CA ALA A 27 -12.72 9.23 10.76
C ALA A 27 -11.35 9.93 10.67
N ASP A 28 -10.40 9.40 9.90
CA ASP A 28 -9.08 10.02 9.72
C ASP A 28 -9.15 11.35 8.96
N LEU A 29 -10.04 11.48 7.97
CA LEU A 29 -10.31 12.77 7.30
C LEU A 29 -11.24 13.69 8.10
N PHE A 30 -12.00 13.17 9.07
CA PHE A 30 -12.81 13.99 9.96
C PHE A 30 -12.00 14.56 11.14
N THR A 31 -10.96 13.86 11.59
CA THR A 31 -10.01 14.37 12.61
C THR A 31 -9.09 15.45 12.04
N MET A 32 -8.78 15.40 10.74
CA MET A 32 -8.32 16.58 10.00
C MET A 32 -9.54 17.47 9.78
N ASN A 33 -9.57 18.68 10.35
CA ASN A 33 -10.76 19.55 10.42
C ASN A 33 -11.17 20.14 9.04
N LEU A 34 -11.43 19.29 8.06
CA LEU A 34 -11.76 19.62 6.68
C LEU A 34 -13.29 19.76 6.56
N ASN A 35 -13.76 20.99 6.33
CA ASN A 35 -15.16 21.29 5.99
C ASN A 35 -15.47 20.89 4.54
N LEU A 36 -15.34 19.61 4.22
CA LEU A 36 -15.74 19.04 2.94
C LEU A 36 -17.10 18.35 3.06
N PRO A 37 -17.99 18.44 2.05
CA PRO A 37 -19.21 17.65 2.03
C PRO A 37 -18.88 16.15 2.06
N PRO A 38 -19.72 15.31 2.70
CA PRO A 38 -19.41 13.89 2.93
C PRO A 38 -18.94 13.16 1.66
N ALA A 39 -19.65 13.32 0.53
CA ALA A 39 -19.29 12.68 -0.74
C ALA A 39 -17.84 12.93 -1.18
N TYR A 40 -17.32 14.15 -0.98
CA TYR A 40 -15.94 14.49 -1.31
C TYR A 40 -14.95 13.84 -0.34
N LYS A 41 -15.30 13.65 0.94
CA LYS A 41 -14.45 12.94 1.91
C LYS A 41 -14.29 11.46 1.54
N TYR A 42 -15.39 10.78 1.19
CA TYR A 42 -15.34 9.39 0.71
C TYR A 42 -14.48 9.26 -0.55
N GLN A 43 -14.67 10.16 -1.50
CA GLN A 43 -13.88 10.16 -2.74
C GLN A 43 -12.39 10.39 -2.46
N SER A 44 -12.04 11.38 -1.62
CA SER A 44 -10.65 11.67 -1.26
C SER A 44 -9.98 10.50 -0.53
N ILE A 45 -10.69 9.77 0.33
CA ILE A 45 -10.13 8.56 0.98
C ILE A 45 -9.82 7.49 -0.04
N ARG A 46 -10.77 7.21 -0.96
CA ARG A 46 -10.53 6.23 -2.02
C ARG A 46 -9.34 6.63 -2.89
N GLU A 47 -9.24 7.90 -3.28
CA GLU A 47 -8.10 8.40 -4.05
C GLU A 47 -6.77 8.24 -3.31
N VAL A 48 -6.71 8.59 -2.02
CA VAL A 48 -5.51 8.41 -1.20
C VAL A 48 -5.15 6.93 -1.06
N GLN A 49 -6.13 6.06 -0.79
CA GLN A 49 -5.92 4.61 -0.74
C GLN A 49 -5.36 4.08 -2.07
N THR A 50 -5.95 4.48 -3.20
CA THR A 50 -5.45 4.10 -4.52
C THR A 50 -4.00 4.53 -4.74
N ILE A 51 -3.65 5.78 -4.41
CA ILE A 51 -2.27 6.28 -4.53
C ILE A 51 -1.31 5.47 -3.65
N MET A 52 -1.70 5.17 -2.41
CA MET A 52 -0.86 4.40 -1.49
C MET A 52 -0.65 2.96 -1.95
N VAL A 53 -1.69 2.29 -2.43
CA VAL A 53 -1.62 0.92 -2.97
C VAL A 53 -0.74 0.90 -4.22
N LYS A 54 -0.92 1.84 -5.14
CA LYS A 54 -0.06 1.97 -6.34
C LYS A 54 1.39 2.23 -5.96
N GLY A 55 1.66 3.16 -5.05
CA GLY A 55 3.02 3.43 -4.58
C GLY A 55 3.68 2.25 -3.87
N ALA A 56 2.90 1.39 -3.21
CA ALA A 56 3.41 0.15 -2.64
C ALA A 56 3.75 -0.90 -3.71
N PHE A 57 2.96 -0.98 -4.78
CA PHE A 57 3.27 -1.81 -5.94
C PHE A 57 4.54 -1.33 -6.65
N ASP A 58 4.66 -0.04 -6.94
CA ASP A 58 5.84 0.55 -7.58
C ASP A 58 7.11 0.32 -6.72
N ALA A 59 7.00 0.43 -5.40
CA ALA A 59 8.10 0.11 -4.49
C ALA A 59 8.52 -1.36 -4.53
N LEU A 60 7.57 -2.29 -4.71
CA LEU A 60 7.87 -3.71 -4.90
C LEU A 60 8.56 -3.97 -6.24
N SER A 61 8.07 -3.36 -7.32
CA SER A 61 8.69 -3.43 -8.64
C SER A 61 10.13 -2.90 -8.62
N PHE A 62 10.36 -1.75 -7.99
CA PHE A 62 11.72 -1.21 -7.83
C PHE A 62 12.61 -2.11 -6.97
N SER A 63 12.06 -2.77 -5.96
CA SER A 63 12.82 -3.73 -5.14
C SER A 63 13.26 -4.96 -5.96
N VAL A 64 12.52 -5.34 -7.01
CA VAL A 64 12.96 -6.35 -7.98
C VAL A 64 14.12 -5.84 -8.82
N GLU A 65 14.06 -4.59 -9.29
CA GLU A 65 15.15 -3.97 -10.07
C GLU A 65 16.45 -3.87 -9.28
N LEU A 66 16.36 -3.65 -7.96
CA LEU A 66 17.51 -3.64 -7.04
C LEU A 66 18.01 -5.03 -6.65
N GLY A 67 17.35 -6.11 -7.11
CA GLY A 67 17.71 -7.48 -6.75
C GLY A 67 17.37 -7.88 -5.30
N LEU A 68 16.55 -7.08 -4.59
CA LEU A 68 16.06 -7.42 -3.25
C LEU A 68 14.97 -8.51 -3.30
N PHE A 69 14.33 -8.66 -4.46
CA PHE A 69 13.40 -9.74 -4.75
C PHE A 69 13.67 -10.27 -6.15
N THR A 70 13.53 -11.58 -6.32
CA THR A 70 13.29 -12.15 -7.65
C THR A 70 11.85 -11.84 -8.10
N LYS A 71 11.59 -11.88 -9.41
CA LYS A 71 10.22 -11.71 -9.95
C LYS A 71 9.20 -12.68 -9.30
N PRO A 72 9.49 -14.00 -9.15
CA PRO A 72 8.57 -14.91 -8.48
C PRO A 72 8.29 -14.54 -7.02
N GLU A 73 9.29 -14.12 -6.26
CA GLU A 73 9.13 -13.72 -4.86
C GLU A 73 8.27 -12.47 -4.72
N ALA A 74 8.47 -11.48 -5.60
CA ALA A 74 7.65 -10.28 -5.64
C ALA A 74 6.19 -10.61 -5.98
N THR A 75 5.96 -11.45 -7.00
CA THR A 75 4.60 -11.89 -7.35
C THR A 75 3.91 -12.61 -6.18
N ALA A 76 4.59 -13.57 -5.55
CA ALA A 76 4.04 -14.29 -4.41
C ALA A 76 3.76 -13.36 -3.21
N PHE A 77 4.66 -12.43 -2.94
CA PHE A 77 4.46 -11.44 -1.88
C PHE A 77 3.28 -10.51 -2.18
N TRP A 78 3.14 -10.06 -3.42
CA TRP A 78 2.01 -9.24 -3.84
C TRP A 78 0.67 -9.97 -3.70
N GLN A 79 0.61 -11.24 -4.11
CA GLN A 79 -0.58 -12.07 -3.95
C GLN A 79 -0.96 -12.24 -2.47
N GLU A 80 0.02 -12.43 -1.59
CA GLU A 80 -0.23 -12.51 -0.15
C GLU A 80 -0.77 -11.20 0.41
N LEU A 81 -0.20 -10.05 0.00
CA LEU A 81 -0.71 -8.74 0.39
C LEU A 81 -2.13 -8.48 -0.14
N HIS A 82 -2.42 -8.90 -1.38
CA HIS A 82 -3.75 -8.80 -1.95
C HIS A 82 -4.75 -9.71 -1.20
N ARG A 83 -4.33 -10.89 -0.73
CA ARG A 83 -5.17 -11.75 0.11
C ARG A 83 -5.46 -11.12 1.48
N GLN A 84 -4.48 -10.44 2.07
CA GLN A 84 -4.61 -9.79 3.38
C GLN A 84 -5.44 -8.51 3.33
N PHE A 85 -5.19 -7.64 2.35
CA PHE A 85 -5.72 -6.28 2.31
C PHE A 85 -6.60 -5.99 1.10
N GLY A 86 -6.59 -6.82 0.05
CA GLY A 86 -7.18 -6.49 -1.26
C GLY A 86 -8.68 -6.22 -1.21
N GLN A 87 -9.42 -6.81 -0.26
CA GLN A 87 -10.84 -6.51 -0.07
C GLN A 87 -11.11 -5.08 0.41
N LEU A 88 -10.10 -4.42 0.97
CA LEU A 88 -10.16 -3.05 1.48
C LEU A 88 -9.62 -2.04 0.47
N TRP A 89 -9.12 -2.50 -0.68
CA TRP A 89 -8.59 -1.61 -1.71
C TRP A 89 -9.71 -1.14 -2.64
N PRO A 90 -9.69 0.13 -3.06
CA PRO A 90 -10.60 0.59 -4.10
C PRO A 90 -10.39 -0.22 -5.39
N GLU A 91 -11.49 -0.55 -6.06
CA GLU A 91 -11.44 -1.09 -7.42
C GLU A 91 -10.58 -0.20 -8.34
N GLY A 92 -9.73 -0.82 -9.18
CA GLY A 92 -8.81 -0.10 -10.07
C GLY A 92 -7.51 0.41 -9.43
N SER A 93 -7.22 0.07 -8.18
CA SER A 93 -5.98 0.55 -7.52
C SER A 93 -4.68 -0.06 -8.05
N VAL A 94 -4.78 -1.12 -8.86
CA VAL A 94 -3.65 -1.92 -9.37
C VAL A 94 -4.01 -2.46 -10.76
N SER A 95 -4.07 -1.57 -11.76
CA SER A 95 -4.28 -1.91 -13.17
C SER A 95 -3.21 -1.27 -14.03
#